data_AF-A0A853V3I2-F1
#
_entry.id   AF-A0A853V3I2-F1
#
_cell.length_a   1.000
_cell.length_b   1.000
_cell.length_c   1.000
_cell.angle_alpha   90.00
_cell.angle_beta   90.00
_cell.angle_gamma   90.00
#
_symmetry.space_group_name_H-M   'P 1'
#
loop_
_entity.id
_entity.type
_entity.pdbx_description
1 polymer ?
#
loop_
_entity_poly.entity_id
_entity_poly.type
_entity_poly.pdbx_seq_one_letter_code
_entity_poly.pdbx_strand_id
1 'polypeptide(L)' 'MEETGKALKIWTWVFMVLSLVVFLFGIGSIICSYKYKQYNEEKGAKLLQTAIIVTVVTTTMTICKFFV' A
#
# COMPACT_ATOMS: atom_id res chain seq x y z
N MET A 1 3.28 1.93 33.31
CA MET A 1 3.17 0.61 32.66
C MET A 1 1.80 0.42 32.00
N GLU A 2 0.69 0.80 32.64
CA GLU A 2 -0.67 0.59 32.10
C GLU A 2 -1.04 1.49 30.90
N GLU A 3 -0.63 2.77 30.92
CA GLU A 3 -0.89 3.71 29.81
C GLU A 3 -0.09 3.38 28.55
N THR A 4 1.13 2.87 28.73
CA THR A 4 2.03 2.48 27.63
C THR A 4 1.46 1.30 26.84
N GLY A 5 0.82 0.34 27.51
CA GLY A 5 0.13 -0.79 26.86
C GLY A 5 -1.12 -0.37 26.07
N LYS A 6 -1.89 0.60 26.58
CA LYS A 6 -3.03 1.19 25.86
C LYS A 6 -2.59 1.92 24.59
N ALA A 7 -1.54 2.74 24.69
CA ALA A 7 -0.97 3.44 23.55
C ALA A 7 -0.45 2.47 22.48
N LEU A 8 0.24 1.39 22.90
CA LEU A 8 0.72 0.35 21.99
C LEU A 8 -0.43 -0.31 21.23
N LYS A 9 -1.51 -0.69 21.94
CA LYS A 9 -2.69 -1.32 21.33
C LYS A 9 -3.36 -0.42 20.28
N ILE A 10 -3.48 0.87 20.57
CA ILE A 10 -4.04 1.86 19.64
C ILE A 10 -3.13 1.99 18.41
N TRP A 11 -1.82 2.09 18.61
CA TRP A 11 -0.85 2.15 17.53
C TRP A 11 -0.87 0.91 16.64
N THR A 12 -0.96 -0.30 17.23
CA THR A 12 -1.11 -1.54 16.48
C THR A 12 -2.39 -1.57 15.65
N TRP A 13 -3.50 -1.10 16.20
CA TRP A 13 -4.77 -0.99 15.47
C TRP A 13 -4.67 0.00 14.31
N VAL A 14 -4.09 1.18 14.54
CA VAL A 14 -3.85 2.19 13.50
C VAL A 14 -2.98 1.60 12.39
N PHE A 15 -1.91 0.88 12.73
CA PHE A 15 -1.05 0.21 11.75
C PHE A 15 -1.78 -0.87 10.93
N MET A 16 -2.66 -1.65 11.55
CA MET A 16 -3.48 -2.64 10.83
C MET A 16 -4.42 -1.97 9.83
N VAL A 17 -5.15 -0.93 10.25
CA VAL A 17 -6.07 -0.21 9.37
C VAL A 17 -5.30 0.45 8.21
N LEU A 18 -4.16 1.10 8.51
CA LEU A 18 -3.35 1.78 7.51
C LEU A 18 -2.79 0.79 6.47
N SER A 19 -2.34 -0.39 6.90
CA SER A 19 -1.84 -1.44 6.01
C SER A 19 -2.92 -1.93 5.05
N LEU A 20 -4.16 -2.07 5.54
CA LEU A 20 -5.31 -2.51 4.74
C LEU A 20 -5.69 -1.45 3.69
N VAL A 21 -5.68 -0.17 4.08
CA VAL A 21 -5.93 0.97 3.17
C VAL A 21 -4.85 1.05 2.08
N VAL A 22 -3.57 0.88 2.42
CA VAL A 22 -2.46 0.90 1.44
C VAL A 22 -2.61 -0.22 0.42
N PHE A 23 -3.01 -1.43 0.85
CA PHE A 23 -3.28 -2.55 -0.05
C PHE A 23 -4.41 -2.24 -1.03
N LEU A 24 -5.52 -1.70 -0.54
CA LEU A 24 -6.65 -1.26 -1.37
C LEU A 24 -6.23 -0.14 -2.35
N PHE A 25 -5.39 0.78 -1.89
CA PHE A 25 -4.89 1.89 -2.70
C PHE A 25 -3.94 1.43 -3.82
N GLY A 26 -3.12 0.40 -3.57
CA GLY A 26 -2.28 -0.24 -4.58
C GLY A 26 -3.12 -0.87 -5.70
N ILE A 27 -4.14 -1.67 -5.33
CA ILE A 27 -5.07 -2.29 -6.28
C ILE A 27 -5.82 -1.21 -7.07
N GLY A 28 -6.34 -0.18 -6.39
CA GLY A 28 -7.02 0.95 -7.03
C GLY A 28 -6.13 1.72 -8.01
N SER A 29 -4.87 1.95 -7.66
CA SER A 29 -3.89 2.62 -8.55
C SER A 29 -3.58 1.80 -9.79
N ILE A 30 -3.50 0.48 -9.68
CA ILE A 30 -3.29 -0.41 -10.84
C ILE A 30 -4.51 -0.36 -11.78
N ILE A 31 -5.72 -0.41 -11.24
CA ILE A 31 -6.97 -0.34 -12.03
C ILE A 31 -7.09 1.03 -12.71
N CYS A 32 -6.86 2.13 -11.99
CA CYS A 32 -6.88 3.47 -12.55
C CYS A 32 -5.83 3.63 -13.65
N SER A 33 -4.62 3.12 -13.45
CA SER A 33 -3.56 3.16 -14.48
C SER A 33 -3.90 2.32 -15.71
N TYR A 34 -4.55 1.17 -15.52
CA TYR A 34 -5.05 0.33 -16.63
C TYR A 34 -6.14 1.03 -17.42
N LYS A 35 -7.10 1.68 -16.75
CA LYS A 35 -8.14 2.47 -17.41
C LYS A 35 -7.54 3.68 -18.12
N TYR A 36 -6.53 4.32 -17.54
CA TYR A 36 -5.83 5.45 -18.15
C TYR A 36 -5.00 5.05 -19.38
N LYS A 37 -4.47 3.82 -19.41
CA LYS A 37 -3.81 3.25 -20.58
C LYS A 37 -4.70 3.24 -21.83
N GLN A 38 -6.02 3.11 -21.67
CA GLN A 38 -6.96 3.20 -22.80
C GLN A 38 -7.06 4.60 -23.42
N TYR A 39 -6.72 5.65 -22.68
CA TYR A 39 -6.75 7.04 -23.17
C TYR A 39 -5.37 7.51 -23.66
N ASN A 40 -4.29 6.99 -23.09
CA ASN A 40 -2.91 7.32 -23.46
C ASN A 40 -1.98 6.15 -23.12
N GLU A 41 -1.59 5.35 -24.10
CA GLU A 41 -0.84 4.11 -23.86
C GLU A 41 0.54 4.34 -23.25
N GLU A 42 1.34 5.29 -23.76
CA GLU A 42 2.71 5.52 -23.28
C GLU A 42 2.75 6.02 -21.83
N LYS A 43 1.87 6.99 -21.48
CA LYS A 43 1.77 7.51 -20.12
C LYS A 43 1.13 6.51 -19.18
N GLY A 44 0.08 5.81 -19.64
CA GLY A 44 -0.59 4.78 -18.86
C GLY A 44 0.32 3.62 -18.51
N ALA A 45 1.14 3.14 -19.45
CA ALA A 45 2.10 2.05 -19.20
C ALA A 45 3.15 2.44 -18.14
N LYS A 46 3.70 3.66 -18.19
CA LYS A 46 4.65 4.17 -17.17
C LYS A 46 4.01 4.28 -15.79
N LEU A 47 2.76 4.73 -15.71
CA LEU A 47 2.01 4.84 -14.46
C LEU A 47 1.71 3.46 -13.88
N LEU A 48 1.31 2.51 -14.72
CA LEU A 48 1.00 1.13 -14.31
C LEU A 48 2.25 0.42 -13.79
N GLN A 49 3.39 0.58 -14.47
CA GLN A 49 4.66 0.04 -14.03
C GLN A 49 5.11 0.65 -12.68
N THR A 50 4.95 1.97 -12.52
CA THR A 50 5.20 2.65 -11.24
C THR A 50 4.29 2.13 -10.13
N ALA A 51 2.99 1.99 -10.39
CA ALA A 51 2.01 1.50 -9.42
C ALA A 51 2.33 0.07 -8.97
N ILE A 52 2.73 -0.81 -9.89
CA ILE A 52 3.17 -2.17 -9.57
C ILE A 52 4.43 -2.15 -8.71
N ILE A 53 5.45 -1.38 -9.09
CA ILE A 53 6.72 -1.30 -8.33
C ILE A 53 6.46 -0.80 -6.92
N VAL A 54 5.70 0.28 -6.76
CA VAL A 54 5.35 0.84 -5.45
C VAL A 54 4.58 -0.17 -4.60
N THR A 55 3.63 -0.90 -5.20
CA THR A 55 2.86 -1.94 -4.49
C THR A 55 3.77 -3.10 -4.03
N VAL A 56 4.70 -3.55 -4.85
CA VAL A 56 5.65 -4.62 -4.49
C VAL A 56 6.59 -4.17 -3.37
N VAL A 57 7.16 -2.96 -3.45
CA VAL A 57 8.08 -2.43 -2.44
C VAL A 57 7.38 -2.27 -1.08
N THR A 58 6.19 -1.68 -1.08
CA THR A 58 5.40 -1.50 0.16
C THR A 58 4.97 -2.84 0.76
N THR A 59 4.59 -3.81 -0.06
CA THR A 59 4.28 -5.17 0.39
C THR A 59 5.51 -5.85 1.01
N THR A 60 6.67 -5.76 0.35
CA THR A 60 7.92 -6.37 0.82
C THR A 60 8.38 -5.75 2.14
N MET A 61 8.34 -4.43 2.27
CA MET A 61 8.64 -3.75 3.54
C MET A 61 7.70 -4.18 4.66
N THR A 62 6.40 -4.30 4.37
CA THR A 62 5.39 -4.70 5.36
C THR A 62 5.63 -6.13 5.84
N ILE A 63 5.95 -7.04 4.93
CA ILE A 63 6.30 -8.44 5.27
C ILE A 63 7.59 -8.49 6.09
N CYS A 64 8.65 -7.77 5.70
CA CYS A 64 9.88 -7.71 6.49
C CYS A 64 9.65 -7.18 7.90
N LYS A 65 8.81 -6.15 8.05
CA LYS A 65 8.43 -5.59 9.36
C LYS A 65 7.57 -6.53 10.21
N PHE A 66 6.92 -7.50 9.59
CA PHE A 66 6.14 -8.53 10.28
C PHE A 66 7.01 -9.72 10.72
N PHE A 67 8.13 -9.95 10.04
CA PHE A 67 9.03 -11.07 10.29
C PHE A 67 10.23 -10.74 11.20
N VAL A 68 10.61 -9.46 11.30
CA VAL A 68 11.65 -8.92 12.20
C VAL A 68 11.01 -8.29 13.42
#